data_AF-A0A7K3A6C1-F1
#
_entry.id   AF-A0A7K3A6C1-F1
#
_cell.length_a   1.000
_cell.length_b   1.000
_cell.length_c   1.000
_cell.angle_alpha   90.00
_cell.angle_beta   90.00
_cell.angle_gamma   90.00
#
_symmetry.space_group_name_H-M   'P 1'
#
loop_
_entity.id
_entity.type
_entity.pdbx_description
1 polymer ?
#
loop_
_entity_poly.entity_id
_entity_poly.type
_entity_poly.pdbx_seq_one_letter_code
_entity_poly.pdbx_strand_id
1 'polypeptide(L)' 'MTTTLPSPVPLARHYYELRRQVLEAGGVTLTPWYQLSENERAVAVTEGVIILEALERATTEQTLMTDAIRRAGVSPGALA' A
#
# COMPACT_ATOMS: atom_id res chain seq x y z
N MET A 1 -10.45 -7.45 -14.92
CA MET A 1 -10.85 -7.38 -13.51
C MET A 1 -10.57 -5.97 -13.04
N THR A 2 -11.60 -5.19 -12.77
CA THR A 2 -11.42 -3.82 -12.26
C THR A 2 -11.19 -3.95 -10.77
N THR A 3 -9.93 -3.84 -10.33
CA THR A 3 -9.57 -3.88 -8.91
C THR A 3 -10.01 -2.56 -8.30
N THR A 4 -11.23 -2.50 -7.76
CA THR A 4 -11.68 -1.31 -7.03
C THR A 4 -10.77 -1.15 -5.83
N LEU A 5 -9.92 -0.12 -5.84
CA LEU A 5 -9.04 0.18 -4.72
C LEU A 5 -9.91 0.38 -3.46
N PRO A 6 -9.54 -0.20 -2.31
CA PRO A 6 -10.30 -0.05 -1.09
C PRO A 6 -10.41 1.43 -0.72
N SER A 7 -11.53 1.81 -0.09
CA SER A 7 -11.68 3.16 0.46
C SER A 7 -10.47 3.49 1.36
N PRO A 8 -9.94 4.73 1.32
CA PRO A 8 -8.72 5.10 2.05
C PRO A 8 -8.83 4.86 3.56
N VAL A 9 -10.03 5.03 4.14
CA VAL A 9 -10.23 4.95 5.59
C VAL A 9 -10.15 3.50 6.11
N PRO A 10 -10.85 2.51 5.54
CA PRO A 10 -10.64 1.10 5.89
C PRO A 10 -9.19 0.66 5.70
N LEU A 11 -8.54 1.03 4.58
CA LEU A 11 -7.14 0.68 4.34
C LEU A 11 -6.23 1.25 5.40
N ALA A 12 -6.32 2.57 5.65
CA ALA A 12 -5.54 3.27 6.65
C ALA A 12 -5.67 2.62 8.03
N ARG A 13 -6.90 2.27 8.42
CA ARG A 13 -7.16 1.58 9.69
C ARG A 13 -6.46 0.24 9.78
N HIS A 14 -6.61 -0.61 8.76
CA HIS A 14 -6.02 -1.95 8.77
C HIS A 14 -4.50 -1.90 8.72
N TYR A 15 -3.93 -1.02 7.88
CA TYR A 15 -2.50 -0.77 7.82
C TYR A 15 -1.96 -0.28 9.16
N TYR A 16 -2.60 0.72 9.76
CA TYR A 16 -2.19 1.30 11.04
C TYR A 16 -2.17 0.26 12.16
N GLU A 17 -3.25 -0.52 12.31
CA GLU A 17 -3.32 -1.56 13.34
C GLU A 17 -2.30 -2.68 13.11
N LEU A 18 -2.04 -3.07 11.86
CA LEU A 18 -0.97 -4.02 11.54
C LEU A 18 0.40 -3.47 11.92
N ARG A 19 0.70 -2.22 11.51
CA ARG A 19 1.94 -1.54 11.85
C ARG A 19 2.12 -1.45 13.37
N ARG A 20 1.05 -1.13 14.11
CA ARG A 20 1.06 -1.10 15.57
C ARG A 20 1.45 -2.45 16.16
N GLN A 21 0.84 -3.55 15.70
CA GLN A 21 1.14 -4.90 16.19
C GLN A 21 2.60 -5.31 15.91
N VAL A 22 3.13 -4.98 14.74
CA VAL A 22 4.53 -5.25 14.39
C VAL A 22 5.49 -4.45 15.27
N LEU A 23 5.20 -3.17 15.51
CA LEU A 23 6.01 -2.32 16.37
C LEU A 23 5.95 -2.72 17.85
N GLU A 24 4.79 -3.18 18.30
CA GLU A 24 4.58 -3.70 19.66
C GLU A 24 5.47 -4.91 19.93
N ALA A 25 5.63 -5.82 18.95
CA ALA A 25 6.58 -6.93 19.03
C ALA A 25 8.05 -6.47 19.15
N GLY A 26 8.37 -5.26 18.69
CA GLY A 26 9.68 -4.60 18.86
C GLY A 26 9.79 -3.72 20.11
N GLY A 27 8.79 -3.73 21.00
CA GLY A 27 8.78 -2.93 22.22
C GLY A 27 8.32 -1.47 22.05
N VAL A 28 7.81 -1.11 20.88
CA VAL A 28 7.26 0.23 20.60
C VAL A 28 5.73 0.18 20.66
N THR A 29 5.16 0.75 21.71
CA THR A 29 3.71 0.83 21.87
C THR A 29 3.16 2.08 21.19
N LEU A 30 2.18 1.92 20.30
CA LEU A 30 1.39 3.02 19.74
C LEU A 30 -0.05 2.96 20.24
N THR A 31 -0.72 4.11 20.21
CA THR A 31 -2.13 4.26 20.57
C THR A 31 -3.03 3.44 19.63
N PRO A 32 -4.00 2.65 20.14
CA PRO A 32 -4.98 1.96 19.28
C PRO A 32 -5.80 2.93 18.42
N TRP A 33 -6.23 2.50 17.23
CA TRP A 33 -6.95 3.35 16.25
C TRP A 33 -8.12 4.13 16.84
N TYR A 34 -8.90 3.47 17.69
CA TYR A 34 -10.10 4.04 18.30
C TYR A 34 -9.82 5.11 19.36
N GLN A 35 -8.57 5.18 19.83
CA GLN A 35 -8.09 6.15 20.82
C GLN A 35 -7.27 7.28 20.19
N LEU A 36 -7.01 7.22 18.87
CA LEU A 36 -6.38 8.31 18.15
C LEU A 36 -7.24 9.58 18.23
N SER A 37 -6.57 10.71 18.45
CA SER A 37 -7.12 12.04 18.18
C SER A 37 -7.47 12.21 16.69
N GLU A 38 -8.28 13.22 16.39
CA GLU A 38 -8.66 13.54 15.01
C GLU A 38 -7.43 13.82 14.13
N ASN A 39 -6.44 14.54 14.66
CA ASN A 39 -5.20 14.83 13.94
C ASN A 39 -4.37 13.57 13.67
N GLU A 40 -4.20 12.70 14.66
CA GLU A 40 -3.47 11.43 14.46
C GLU A 40 -4.20 10.53 13.46
N ARG A 41 -5.53 10.52 13.50
CA ARG A 41 -6.33 9.78 12.53
C ARG A 41 -6.21 10.36 11.13
N ALA A 42 -6.18 11.67 10.98
CA ALA A 42 -5.98 12.34 9.70
C ALA A 42 -4.60 11.96 9.10
N VAL A 43 -3.54 11.96 9.92
CA VAL A 43 -2.21 11.51 9.51
C VAL A 43 -2.24 10.05 9.02
N ALA A 44 -2.85 9.14 9.77
CA ALA A 44 -2.94 7.74 9.39
C ALA A 44 -3.76 7.54 8.08
N VAL A 45 -4.81 8.33 7.87
CA VAL A 45 -5.57 8.34 6.60
C VAL A 45 -4.71 8.83 5.44
N THR A 46 -3.92 9.89 5.64
CA THR A 46 -2.95 10.36 4.64
C THR A 46 -1.91 9.29 4.31
N GLU A 47 -1.39 8.55 5.29
CA GLU A 47 -0.52 7.39 5.04
C GLU A 47 -1.21 6.35 4.15
N GLY A 48 -2.49 6.04 4.41
CA GLY A 48 -3.29 5.14 3.58
C GLY A 48 -3.42 5.62 2.11
N VAL A 49 -3.61 6.92 1.89
CA VAL A 49 -3.65 7.52 0.55
C VAL A 49 -2.30 7.38 -0.16
N ILE A 50 -1.19 7.62 0.54
CA ILE A 50 0.17 7.46 -0.01
C ILE A 50 0.42 6.01 -0.44
N ILE A 51 -0.04 5.04 0.34
CA ILE A 51 0.09 3.62 -0.01
C ILE A 51 -0.68 3.29 -1.28
N LEU A 52 -1.92 3.80 -1.43
CA LEU A 52 -2.72 3.59 -2.65
C LEU A 52 -2.02 4.16 -3.89
N GLU A 53 -1.52 5.39 -3.80
CA GLU A 53 -0.78 6.05 -4.88
C GLU A 53 0.48 5.25 -5.26
N ALA A 54 1.21 4.74 -4.27
CA ALA A 54 2.39 3.92 -4.51
C ALA A 54 2.04 2.61 -5.25
N LEU A 55 0.94 1.96 -4.86
CA LEU A 55 0.46 0.74 -5.53
C LEU A 55 0.01 1.00 -6.96
N GLU A 56 -0.67 2.13 -7.22
CA GLU A 56 -1.09 2.52 -8.57
C GLU A 56 0.12 2.78 -9.47
N ARG A 57 1.13 3.48 -8.97
CA ARG A 57 2.39 3.72 -9.70
C ARG A 57 3.13 2.43 -10.00
N ALA A 58 3.27 1.54 -9.02
CA ALA A 58 3.92 0.24 -9.22
C ALA A 58 3.17 -0.64 -10.24
N THR A 59 1.84 -0.63 -10.20
CA THR A 59 1.00 -1.35 -11.17
C THR A 59 1.17 -0.79 -12.59
N THR A 60 1.23 0.54 -12.70
CA THR A 60 1.47 1.23 -13.97
C THR A 60 2.84 0.86 -14.54
N GLU A 61 3.89 0.90 -13.72
CA GLU A 61 5.24 0.51 -14.10
C GLU A 61 5.29 -0.95 -14.60
N GLN A 62 4.71 -1.88 -13.84
CA GLN A 62 4.66 -3.29 -14.23
C GLN A 62 3.92 -3.50 -15.56
N THR A 63 2.84 -2.76 -15.80
CA THR A 63 2.08 -2.83 -17.05
C THR A 63 2.92 -2.35 -18.23
N LEU A 64 3.59 -1.20 -18.07
CA LEU A 64 4.47 -0.64 -19.10
C LEU A 64 5.65 -1.57 -19.42
N MET A 65 6.26 -2.17 -18.40
CA MET A 65 7.34 -3.15 -18.58
C MET A 65 6.84 -4.39 -19.33
N THR A 66 5.67 -4.92 -18.95
CA THR A 66 5.08 -6.10 -19.60
C THR A 66 4.77 -5.84 -21.07
N ASP A 67 4.22 -4.67 -21.40
CA ASP A 67 3.93 -4.29 -22.78
C ASP A 67 5.20 -3.99 -23.59
N ALA A 68 6.25 -3.46 -22.97
CA ALA A 68 7.55 -3.29 -23.61
C ALA A 68 8.19 -4.64 -23.95
N ILE A 69 8.19 -5.59 -23.02
CA ILE A 69 8.70 -6.97 -23.22
C ILE A 69 7.92 -7.66 -24.35
N ARG A 70 6.58 -7.56 -24.34
CA ARG A 70 5.72 -8.12 -25.40
C ARG A 70 6.07 -7.55 -26.78
N ARG A 71 6.25 -6.23 -26.88
CA ARG A 71 6.62 -5.55 -28.14
C ARG A 71 8.03 -5.90 -28.62
N ALA A 72 8.96 -6.12 -27.70
CA ALA A 72 10.33 -6.50 -28.03
C ALA A 72 10.47 -7.97 -28.46
N GLY A 73 9.42 -8.79 -28.36
CA GLY A 73 9.46 -10.22 -28.70
C GLY A 73 10.31 -11.06 -27.74
N VAL A 74 10.65 -10.53 -26.56
CA VAL A 74 11.47 -11.23 -25.56
C VAL A 74 10.56 -12.08 -24.69
N SER A 75 10.83 -13.38 -24.59
CA SER A 75 10.07 -14.27 -23.70
C SER A 75 10.43 -14.03 -22.23
N PRO A 76 9.47 -14.00 -21.29
CA PRO A 76 9.71 -13.61 -19.88
C PRO A 76 10.69 -14.50 -19.09
N GLY A 77 11.10 -15.66 -19.65
CA GLY A 77 12.01 -16.61 -19.00
C GLY A 77 13.51 -16.34 -19.21
N ALA A 78 13.89 -15.27 -19.92
CA ALA A 78 15.30 -15.01 -20.27
C ALA A 78 16.08 -14.16 -19.24
N LEU A 79 15.44 -13.71 -18.16
CA LEU A 79 16.02 -12.77 -17.19
C LEU A 79 16.01 -13.26 -15.73
N ALA A 80 15.74 -14.55 -15.51
CA ALA A 80 15.80 -15.20 -14.19
C ALA A 80 17.14 -15.90 -13.97
#